data_AF-A0A423Q2Z9-F1
#
_entry.id   AF-A0A423Q2Z9-F1
#
_cell.length_a   1.000
_cell.length_b   1.000
_cell.length_c   1.000
_cell.angle_alpha   90.00
_cell.angle_beta   90.00
_cell.angle_gamma   90.00
#
_symmetry.space_group_name_H-M   'P 1'
#
loop_
_entity.id
_entity.type
_entity.pdbx_description
1 polymer ?
#
loop_
_entity_poly.entity_id
_entity_poly.type
_entity_poly.pdbx_seq_one_letter_code
_entity_poly.pdbx_strand_id
1 'polypeptide(L)'
;MNRNTVLALMIVLAMVVVGVYWVTQPPAPTGGPDPATGTATSDGETASKPDTASADAPAEESSDAEQPPDETQADAEPVEAGFCERDFDATEARSADVEALRAAGGLVYIFEREAALDDPYGCADYYLERGLDVDAVDTREDTEPLTPLFFAIKRNDPKMLRFMLDHGADLNKRAGVANADGERLKPLGYAYNLAFDDTRIDRNEVIGILDSALTEQSATGGLTNDGS
;
A
#
# COMPACT_ATOMS: atom_id res chain seq x y z
N MET A 1 -6.80 -8.72 -50.53
CA MET A 1 -6.12 -7.91 -49.51
C MET A 1 -5.47 -8.87 -48.52
N ASN A 2 -4.16 -8.78 -48.30
CA ASN A 2 -3.44 -9.70 -47.41
C ASN A 2 -3.69 -9.32 -45.94
N ARG A 3 -3.71 -10.29 -45.03
CA ARG A 3 -3.97 -10.05 -43.60
C ARG A 3 -3.10 -8.92 -43.00
N ASN A 4 -1.86 -8.81 -43.46
CA ASN A 4 -0.92 -7.76 -43.04
C ASN A 4 -1.31 -6.37 -43.57
N THR A 5 -1.90 -6.28 -44.76
CA THR A 5 -2.41 -5.00 -45.32
C THR A 5 -3.66 -4.51 -44.59
N VAL A 6 -4.51 -5.42 -44.10
CA VAL A 6 -5.67 -5.07 -43.28
C VAL A 6 -5.23 -4.61 -41.88
N LEU A 7 -4.26 -5.29 -41.28
CA LEU A 7 -3.70 -4.91 -39.98
C LEU A 7 -3.03 -3.52 -40.03
N ALA A 8 -2.25 -3.25 -41.08
CA ALA A 8 -1.59 -1.96 -41.27
C ALA A 8 -2.61 -0.81 -41.43
N LEU A 9 -3.70 -1.02 -42.18
CA LEU A 9 -4.76 -0.01 -42.32
C LEU A 9 -5.48 0.27 -41.00
N MET A 10 -5.75 -0.77 -40.19
CA MET A 10 -6.39 -0.60 -38.88
C MET A 10 -5.52 0.20 -37.90
N ILE A 11 -4.20 -0.05 -37.90
CA ILE A 11 -3.25 0.68 -37.04
C ILE A 11 -3.19 2.16 -37.44
N VAL A 12 -3.13 2.45 -38.74
CA VAL A 12 -3.14 3.84 -39.23
C VAL A 12 -4.44 4.55 -38.86
N LEU A 13 -5.58 3.86 -38.98
CA LEU A 13 -6.89 4.43 -38.66
C LEU A 13 -7.03 4.69 -37.15
N ALA A 14 -6.51 3.80 -36.30
CA ALA A 14 -6.47 3.99 -34.85
C ALA A 14 -5.60 5.20 -34.46
N MET A 15 -4.43 5.39 -35.10
CA MET A 15 -3.58 6.55 -34.83
C MET A 15 -4.24 7.87 -35.24
N VAL A 16 -4.99 7.89 -36.35
CA VAL A 16 -5.73 9.09 -36.79
C VAL A 16 -6.86 9.42 -35.80
N VAL A 17 -7.60 8.42 -35.31
CA VAL A 17 -8.67 8.63 -34.32
C VAL A 17 -8.12 9.17 -33.00
N VAL A 18 -7.02 8.59 -32.50
CA VAL A 18 -6.36 9.06 -31.28
C VAL A 18 -5.82 10.48 -31.46
N GLY A 19 -5.20 10.79 -32.60
CA GLY A 19 -4.69 12.13 -32.91
C GLY A 19 -5.79 13.21 -32.93
N VAL A 20 -6.96 12.91 -33.50
CA VAL A 20 -8.10 13.84 -33.52
C VAL A 20 -8.72 14.01 -32.12
N TYR A 21 -8.72 12.96 -31.31
CA TYR A 21 -9.22 13.00 -29.93
C TYR A 21 -8.40 13.93 -29.03
N TRP A 22 -7.07 13.98 -29.19
CA TRP A 22 -6.22 14.88 -28.41
C TRP A 22 -6.28 16.34 -28.87
N VAL A 23 -6.64 16.60 -30.12
CA VAL A 23 -6.72 17.98 -30.67
C VAL A 23 -8.02 18.69 -30.27
N THR A 24 -9.05 17.96 -29.82
CA THR A 24 -10.40 18.51 -29.61
C THR A 24 -10.81 18.67 -28.14
N GLN A 25 -9.93 18.39 -27.17
CA GLN A 25 -10.27 18.61 -25.75
C GLN A 25 -10.12 20.08 -25.33
N PRO A 26 -11.15 20.69 -24.71
CA PRO A 26 -11.02 22.01 -24.12
C PRO A 26 -10.10 21.98 -22.88
N PRO A 27 -9.35 23.06 -22.59
CA PRO A 27 -8.47 23.09 -21.43
C PRO A 27 -9.24 23.00 -20.10
N ALA A 28 -8.67 22.29 -19.13
CA ALA A 28 -9.21 22.12 -17.80
C ALA A 28 -9.30 23.46 -17.02
N PRO A 29 -10.31 23.65 -16.15
CA PRO A 29 -10.43 24.85 -15.33
C PRO A 29 -9.29 24.91 -14.29
N THR A 30 -8.55 26.01 -14.28
CA THR A 30 -7.51 26.30 -13.29
C THR A 30 -8.12 27.05 -12.11
N GLY A 31 -8.49 26.33 -11.05
CA GLY A 31 -8.87 26.91 -9.77
C GLY A 31 -7.69 26.88 -8.80
N GLY A 32 -6.97 28.00 -8.66
CA GLY A 32 -6.02 28.22 -7.57
C GLY A 32 -6.71 28.87 -6.36
N PRO A 33 -6.23 28.66 -5.13
CA PRO A 33 -6.77 29.33 -3.94
C PRO A 33 -6.22 30.76 -3.82
N ASP A 34 -7.11 31.74 -3.74
CA ASP A 34 -6.75 33.13 -3.44
C ASP A 34 -6.33 33.32 -1.97
N PRO A 35 -5.32 34.18 -1.70
CA PRO A 35 -4.83 34.45 -0.35
C PRO A 35 -5.67 35.49 0.39
N ALA A 36 -5.63 35.35 1.71
CA ALA A 36 -6.24 36.22 2.71
C ALA A 36 -5.99 37.73 2.50
N THR A 37 -7.00 38.53 2.84
CA THR A 37 -6.82 39.91 3.30
C THR A 37 -7.55 40.09 4.62
N GLY A 38 -6.78 40.37 5.67
CA GLY A 38 -7.30 40.79 6.96
C GLY A 38 -7.66 42.27 6.96
N THR A 39 -8.37 42.71 8.00
CA THR A 39 -8.13 44.00 8.67
C THR A 39 -8.72 43.94 10.08
N ALA A 40 -7.96 44.53 11.00
CA ALA A 40 -8.12 44.56 12.44
C ALA A 40 -9.10 45.63 12.92
N THR A 41 -9.65 45.47 14.14
CA THR A 41 -9.75 46.46 15.26
C THR A 41 -10.61 45.81 16.36
N SER A 42 -10.17 45.63 17.61
CA SER A 42 -9.83 46.58 18.71
C SER A 42 -10.85 46.39 19.85
N ASP A 43 -10.28 46.03 21.01
CA ASP A 43 -10.63 46.40 22.40
C ASP A 43 -11.98 46.04 23.02
N GLY A 44 -11.93 45.49 24.23
CA GLY A 44 -13.10 45.35 25.09
C GLY A 44 -12.94 44.41 26.29
N GLU A 45 -12.03 44.74 27.19
CA GLU A 45 -11.90 44.18 28.53
C GLU A 45 -13.20 44.34 29.36
N THR A 46 -13.64 43.31 30.09
CA THR A 46 -13.91 43.31 31.54
C THR A 46 -14.83 42.16 31.99
N ALA A 47 -14.54 41.72 33.22
CA ALA A 47 -15.10 40.61 33.97
C ALA A 47 -16.60 40.71 34.29
N SER A 48 -17.24 39.56 34.54
CA SER A 48 -17.94 39.25 35.81
C SER A 48 -18.68 37.90 35.73
N LYS A 49 -18.32 36.97 36.62
CA LYS A 49 -19.28 36.05 37.28
C LYS A 49 -20.07 36.89 38.33
N PRO A 50 -21.24 36.50 38.87
CA PRO A 50 -21.58 35.11 39.28
C PRO A 50 -23.09 34.74 39.27
N ASP A 51 -23.39 33.53 39.78
CA ASP A 51 -24.61 33.12 40.53
C ASP A 51 -25.96 33.10 39.78
N THR A 52 -26.85 32.09 39.79
CA THR A 52 -27.34 31.21 40.87
C THR A 52 -28.40 30.22 40.32
N ALA A 53 -28.64 29.12 41.07
CA ALA A 53 -29.90 28.37 41.29
C ALA A 53 -30.70 27.84 40.07
N SER A 54 -30.85 26.52 39.87
CA SER A 54 -31.68 25.54 40.61
C SER A 54 -33.20 25.74 40.45
N ALA A 55 -33.87 24.84 39.71
CA ALA A 55 -35.25 24.39 39.96
C ALA A 55 -35.63 23.18 39.08
N ASP A 56 -36.31 22.23 39.73
CA ASP A 56 -36.95 21.00 39.27
C ASP A 56 -38.02 21.13 38.15
N ALA A 57 -38.05 20.10 37.29
CA ALA A 57 -39.15 19.28 36.72
C ALA A 57 -40.63 19.80 36.60
N PRO A 58 -41.57 19.01 36.03
CA PRO A 58 -41.71 18.42 34.67
C PRO A 58 -43.06 18.82 34.00
N ALA A 59 -43.26 18.56 32.70
CA ALA A 59 -44.57 18.15 32.13
C ALA A 59 -44.54 18.00 30.59
N GLU A 60 -45.10 16.87 30.17
CA GLU A 60 -45.67 16.49 28.88
C GLU A 60 -46.38 17.62 28.11
N GLU A 61 -46.20 17.70 26.78
CA GLU A 61 -47.32 17.54 25.82
C GLU A 61 -46.83 17.43 24.38
N SER A 62 -47.48 16.51 23.68
CA SER A 62 -47.37 16.13 22.27
C SER A 62 -47.66 17.26 21.29
N SER A 63 -46.88 17.33 20.20
CA SER A 63 -47.41 17.78 18.91
C SER A 63 -46.59 17.19 17.77
N ASP A 64 -47.29 16.43 16.93
CA ASP A 64 -46.83 15.87 15.67
C ASP A 64 -46.09 16.88 14.78
N ALA A 65 -44.92 16.49 14.30
CA ALA A 65 -44.29 17.11 13.14
C ALA A 65 -43.52 16.04 12.36
N GLU A 66 -44.21 15.53 11.34
CA GLU A 66 -43.72 15.07 10.05
C GLU A 66 -42.25 14.62 10.00
N GLN A 67 -42.09 13.30 10.03
CA GLN A 67 -40.86 12.59 9.68
C GLN A 67 -40.43 13.00 8.25
N PRO A 68 -39.23 13.56 8.04
CA PRO A 68 -38.74 13.77 6.68
C PRO A 68 -38.55 12.40 5.99
N PRO A 69 -38.85 12.31 4.69
CA PRO A 69 -38.83 11.05 3.98
C PRO A 69 -37.39 10.54 3.89
N ASP A 70 -37.21 9.31 4.37
CA ASP A 70 -36.35 8.27 3.80
C ASP A 70 -35.31 8.80 2.81
N GLU A 71 -34.22 9.36 3.35
CA GLU A 71 -32.99 9.50 2.59
C GLU A 71 -32.48 8.08 2.39
N THR A 72 -33.04 7.46 1.35
CA THR A 72 -32.46 6.45 0.47
C THR A 72 -31.13 5.99 1.06
N GLN A 73 -31.18 4.87 1.78
CA GLN A 73 -30.00 4.02 1.96
C GLN A 73 -29.41 3.87 0.57
N ALA A 74 -28.40 4.68 0.28
CA ALA A 74 -27.49 4.38 -0.79
C ALA A 74 -26.95 3.02 -0.36
N ASP A 75 -27.35 2.00 -1.10
CA ASP A 75 -26.73 0.69 -1.08
C ASP A 75 -25.24 0.96 -1.32
N ALA A 76 -24.51 1.23 -0.23
CA ALA A 76 -23.08 1.12 -0.22
C ALA A 76 -22.87 -0.37 -0.46
N GLU A 77 -22.56 -0.69 -1.72
CA GLU A 77 -21.96 -1.95 -2.11
C GLU A 77 -21.09 -2.42 -0.93
N PRO A 78 -21.38 -3.58 -0.32
CA PRO A 78 -20.66 -4.01 0.86
C PRO A 78 -19.18 -3.90 0.53
N VAL A 79 -18.45 -3.10 1.30
CA VAL A 79 -17.00 -2.98 1.15
C VAL A 79 -16.49 -4.39 1.40
N GLU A 80 -16.22 -5.13 0.32
CA GLU A 80 -15.72 -6.50 0.38
C GLU A 80 -14.56 -6.50 1.36
N ALA A 81 -14.77 -7.07 2.55
CA ALA A 81 -13.81 -6.99 3.63
C ALA A 81 -12.48 -7.55 3.11
N GLY A 82 -11.39 -6.81 3.31
CA GLY A 82 -10.09 -7.14 2.75
C GLY A 82 -9.56 -8.49 3.26
N PHE A 83 -8.42 -8.94 2.74
CA PHE A 83 -7.86 -10.25 3.09
C PHE A 83 -7.61 -10.46 4.59
N CYS A 84 -7.36 -9.37 5.33
CA CYS A 84 -6.94 -9.40 6.74
C CYS A 84 -7.99 -8.83 7.71
N GLU A 85 -9.06 -8.21 7.19
CA GLU A 85 -10.15 -7.61 7.96
C GLU A 85 -11.36 -8.56 8.13
N ARG A 86 -11.24 -9.78 7.61
CA ARG A 86 -12.28 -10.81 7.70
C ARG A 86 -12.02 -11.77 8.88
N ASP A 87 -13.07 -12.36 9.43
CA ASP A 87 -12.99 -13.36 10.52
C ASP A 87 -12.20 -14.62 10.08
N PHE A 88 -11.11 -14.93 10.81
CA PHE A 88 -10.20 -16.05 10.53
C PHE A 88 -10.77 -17.42 10.89
N ASP A 89 -11.88 -17.49 11.65
CA ASP A 89 -12.52 -18.76 12.03
C ASP A 89 -13.22 -19.47 10.84
N ALA A 90 -13.41 -18.78 9.71
CA ALA A 90 -14.03 -19.33 8.49
C ALA A 90 -12.98 -19.91 7.51
N THR A 91 -12.28 -20.97 7.91
CA THR A 91 -11.08 -21.50 7.21
C THR A 91 -11.28 -22.03 5.79
N GLU A 92 -12.43 -22.61 5.41
CA GLU A 92 -12.62 -23.20 4.06
C GLU A 92 -12.76 -22.14 2.95
N ALA A 93 -13.20 -20.92 3.28
CA ALA A 93 -13.25 -19.82 2.33
C ALA A 93 -11.85 -19.26 1.99
N ARG A 94 -10.83 -19.60 2.80
CA ARG A 94 -9.53 -18.91 2.83
C ARG A 94 -8.45 -19.55 1.96
N SER A 95 -8.59 -20.82 1.59
CA SER A 95 -7.59 -21.44 0.70
C SER A 95 -7.63 -20.83 -0.71
N ALA A 96 -8.79 -20.36 -1.16
CA ALA A 96 -8.95 -19.63 -2.43
C ALA A 96 -8.35 -18.21 -2.35
N ASP A 97 -8.28 -17.62 -1.16
CA ASP A 97 -7.75 -16.27 -0.96
C ASP A 97 -6.24 -16.19 -1.25
N VAL A 98 -5.48 -17.29 -1.16
CA VAL A 98 -4.03 -17.29 -1.45
C VAL A 98 -3.75 -16.84 -2.88
N GLU A 99 -4.52 -17.34 -3.86
CA GLU A 99 -4.32 -16.98 -5.26
C GLU A 99 -4.78 -15.55 -5.55
N ALA A 100 -5.93 -15.16 -4.98
CA ALA A 100 -6.43 -13.79 -5.11
C ALA A 100 -5.46 -12.77 -4.47
N LEU A 101 -4.91 -13.08 -3.30
CA LEU A 101 -3.91 -12.26 -2.63
C LEU A 101 -2.62 -12.20 -3.43
N ARG A 102 -2.15 -13.33 -3.99
CA ARG A 102 -1.00 -13.36 -4.91
C ARG A 102 -1.21 -12.40 -6.08
N ALA A 103 -2.37 -12.46 -6.73
CA ALA A 103 -2.72 -11.55 -7.83
C ALA A 103 -2.81 -10.09 -7.39
N ALA A 104 -3.18 -9.83 -6.13
CA ALA A 104 -3.24 -8.50 -5.54
C ALA A 104 -1.88 -7.96 -5.06
N GLY A 105 -0.78 -8.70 -5.18
CA GLY A 105 0.57 -8.27 -4.74
C GLY A 105 1.13 -9.07 -3.55
N GLY A 106 0.42 -10.08 -3.07
CA GLY A 106 0.89 -11.00 -2.05
C GLY A 106 1.13 -10.31 -0.71
N LEU A 107 2.27 -10.58 -0.10
CA LEU A 107 2.64 -9.94 1.17
C LEU A 107 2.86 -8.43 1.02
N VAL A 108 3.30 -7.93 -0.14
CA VAL A 108 3.47 -6.48 -0.36
C VAL A 108 2.13 -5.77 -0.17
N TYR A 109 1.05 -6.34 -0.70
CA TYR A 109 -0.31 -5.82 -0.51
C TYR A 109 -0.71 -5.71 0.98
N ILE A 110 -0.42 -6.74 1.78
CA ILE A 110 -0.71 -6.73 3.22
C ILE A 110 0.02 -5.56 3.90
N PHE A 111 1.33 -5.45 3.67
CA PHE A 111 2.17 -4.47 4.35
C PHE A 111 2.02 -3.03 3.81
N GLU A 112 1.56 -2.84 2.57
CA GLU A 112 1.12 -1.52 2.09
C GLU A 112 -0.07 -0.97 2.89
N ARG A 113 -0.95 -1.87 3.33
CA ARG A 113 -2.18 -1.54 4.06
C ARG A 113 -2.04 -1.69 5.57
N GLU A 114 -0.81 -1.88 6.08
CA GLU A 114 -0.49 -2.17 7.48
C GLU A 114 -1.24 -1.28 8.48
N ALA A 115 -1.35 0.03 8.20
CA ALA A 115 -1.99 0.99 9.09
C ALA A 115 -3.52 0.80 9.24
N ALA A 116 -4.15 0.06 8.34
CA ALA A 116 -5.58 -0.26 8.38
C ALA A 116 -5.85 -1.64 9.01
N LEU A 117 -4.81 -2.39 9.38
CA LEU A 117 -4.90 -3.75 9.91
C LEU A 117 -4.63 -3.76 11.41
N ASP A 118 -5.39 -4.56 12.16
CA ASP A 118 -5.15 -4.77 13.58
C ASP A 118 -3.88 -5.61 13.81
N ASP A 119 -3.73 -6.70 13.04
CA ASP A 119 -2.55 -7.57 13.07
C ASP A 119 -2.05 -7.93 11.65
N PRO A 120 -1.25 -7.06 11.02
CA PRO A 120 -0.69 -7.31 9.69
C PRO A 120 0.29 -8.49 9.67
N TYR A 121 1.02 -8.73 10.76
CA TYR A 121 2.01 -9.80 10.84
C TYR A 121 1.33 -11.16 11.04
N GLY A 122 0.33 -11.25 11.93
CA GLY A 122 -0.47 -12.47 12.08
C GLY A 122 -1.26 -12.80 10.81
N CYS A 123 -1.76 -11.79 10.08
CA CYS A 123 -2.35 -12.02 8.76
C CYS A 123 -1.33 -12.58 7.75
N ALA A 124 -0.12 -12.00 7.71
CA ALA A 124 0.95 -12.48 6.84
C ALA A 124 1.35 -13.93 7.17
N ASP A 125 1.54 -14.25 8.46
CA ASP A 125 1.81 -15.60 8.96
C ASP A 125 0.76 -16.60 8.46
N TYR A 126 -0.51 -16.26 8.66
CA TYR A 126 -1.64 -17.10 8.28
C TYR A 126 -1.60 -17.53 6.81
N TYR A 127 -1.27 -16.59 5.90
CA TYR A 127 -1.21 -16.87 4.46
C TYR A 127 0.11 -17.56 4.06
N LEU A 128 1.22 -17.24 4.71
CA LEU A 128 2.50 -17.95 4.51
C LEU A 128 2.38 -19.44 4.86
N GLU A 129 1.74 -19.77 5.99
CA GLU A 129 1.44 -21.14 6.39
C GLU A 129 0.55 -21.90 5.38
N ARG A 130 -0.18 -21.17 4.53
CA ARG A 130 -1.06 -21.71 3.48
C ARG A 130 -0.44 -21.68 2.09
N GLY A 131 0.87 -21.44 2.00
CA GLY A 131 1.62 -21.52 0.75
C GLY A 131 1.64 -20.24 -0.08
N LEU A 132 1.36 -19.08 0.55
CA LEU A 132 1.79 -17.81 -0.03
C LEU A 132 3.32 -17.79 -0.08
N ASP A 133 3.88 -17.39 -1.20
CA ASP A 133 5.33 -17.39 -1.42
C ASP A 133 5.93 -16.09 -0.85
N VAL A 134 6.82 -16.22 0.15
CA VAL A 134 7.53 -15.09 0.79
C VAL A 134 8.39 -14.30 -0.19
N ASP A 135 8.79 -14.94 -1.29
CA ASP A 135 9.62 -14.36 -2.32
C ASP A 135 8.82 -13.92 -3.56
N ALA A 136 7.49 -13.99 -3.54
CA ALA A 136 6.66 -13.58 -4.67
C ALA A 136 6.94 -12.11 -5.02
N VAL A 137 7.18 -11.83 -6.30
CA VAL A 137 7.33 -10.45 -6.77
C VAL A 137 5.93 -9.87 -6.97
N ASP A 138 5.67 -8.67 -6.46
CA ASP A 138 4.47 -7.93 -6.82
C ASP A 138 4.50 -7.61 -8.32
N THR A 139 3.47 -8.03 -9.05
CA THR A 139 3.39 -7.85 -10.50
C THR A 139 2.30 -6.86 -10.91
N ARG A 140 1.69 -6.13 -9.98
CA ARG A 140 0.70 -5.10 -10.31
C ARG A 140 1.35 -3.98 -11.11
N GLU A 141 0.64 -3.49 -12.13
CA GLU A 141 1.17 -2.51 -13.09
C GLU A 141 1.45 -1.13 -12.45
N ASP A 142 0.76 -0.80 -11.37
CA ASP A 142 0.85 0.48 -10.65
C ASP A 142 1.90 0.46 -9.53
N THR A 143 2.65 -0.64 -9.38
CA THR A 143 3.66 -0.81 -8.33
C THR A 143 5.03 -1.14 -8.89
N GLU A 144 6.07 -0.93 -8.08
CA GLU A 144 7.38 -1.46 -8.41
C GLU A 144 7.41 -2.98 -8.21
N PRO A 145 8.10 -3.73 -9.09
CA PRO A 145 8.12 -5.18 -9.01
C PRO A 145 9.07 -5.69 -7.92
N LEU A 146 8.66 -5.51 -6.66
CA LEU A 146 9.43 -5.83 -5.47
C LEU A 146 9.00 -7.19 -4.90
N THR A 147 9.93 -7.93 -4.33
CA THR A 147 9.58 -8.95 -3.34
C THR A 147 9.23 -8.27 -2.01
N PRO A 148 8.58 -8.98 -1.07
CA PRO A 148 8.33 -8.49 0.28
C PRO A 148 9.61 -8.03 0.99
N LEU A 149 10.72 -8.75 0.81
CA LEU A 149 12.02 -8.35 1.34
C LEU A 149 12.50 -7.01 0.74
N PHE A 150 12.35 -6.81 -0.57
CA PHE A 150 12.68 -5.54 -1.23
C PHE A 150 11.78 -4.39 -0.75
N PHE A 151 10.50 -4.66 -0.51
CA PHE A 151 9.57 -3.67 0.02
C PHE A 151 9.97 -3.21 1.43
N ALA A 152 10.37 -4.14 2.31
CA ALA A 152 10.91 -3.82 3.63
C ALA A 152 12.18 -2.96 3.56
N ILE A 153 13.09 -3.29 2.64
CA ILE A 153 14.30 -2.49 2.37
C ILE A 153 13.93 -1.07 1.93
N LYS A 154 13.02 -0.94 0.96
CA LYS A 154 12.57 0.36 0.44
C LYS A 154 11.98 1.24 1.54
N ARG A 155 11.10 0.66 2.36
CA ARG A 155 10.49 1.30 3.54
C ARG A 155 11.46 1.61 4.67
N ASN A 156 12.69 1.08 4.59
CA ASN A 156 13.69 1.17 5.66
C ASN A 156 13.14 0.65 6.99
N ASP A 157 12.47 -0.51 6.94
CA ASP A 157 11.75 -1.09 8.08
C ASP A 157 12.46 -2.37 8.59
N PRO A 158 13.24 -2.27 9.68
CA PRO A 158 13.97 -3.40 10.23
C PRO A 158 13.08 -4.50 10.83
N LYS A 159 11.85 -4.18 11.26
CA LYS A 159 10.93 -5.17 11.83
C LYS A 159 10.36 -6.04 10.71
N MET A 160 9.85 -5.37 9.67
CA MET A 160 9.36 -6.04 8.47
C MET A 160 10.48 -6.85 7.84
N LEU A 161 11.68 -6.28 7.69
CA LEU A 161 12.83 -6.99 7.12
C LEU A 161 13.13 -8.30 7.86
N ARG A 162 13.18 -8.28 9.19
CA ARG A 162 13.41 -9.49 10.01
C ARG A 162 12.29 -10.51 9.80
N PHE A 163 11.04 -10.09 9.76
CA PHE A 163 9.91 -10.97 9.49
C PHE A 163 10.11 -11.74 8.17
N MET A 164 10.43 -11.07 7.05
CA MET A 164 10.69 -11.79 5.80
C MET A 164 11.85 -12.80 5.91
N LEU A 165 12.92 -12.45 6.63
CA LEU A 165 14.06 -13.34 6.83
C LEU A 165 13.71 -14.55 7.71
N ASP A 166 12.91 -14.36 8.74
CA ASP A 166 12.44 -15.43 9.63
C ASP A 166 11.57 -16.46 8.85
N HIS A 167 10.87 -16.00 7.81
CA HIS A 167 10.14 -16.86 6.86
C HIS A 167 10.99 -17.38 5.68
N GLY A 168 12.31 -17.18 5.71
CA GLY A 168 13.23 -17.77 4.75
C GLY A 168 13.33 -17.05 3.41
N ALA A 169 13.05 -15.74 3.36
CA ALA A 169 13.21 -14.95 2.14
C ALA A 169 14.63 -15.07 1.53
N ASP A 170 14.70 -15.24 0.21
CA ASP A 170 15.95 -15.44 -0.51
C ASP A 170 16.74 -14.13 -0.63
N LEU A 171 17.86 -14.07 0.10
CA LEU A 171 18.84 -12.98 0.08
C LEU A 171 19.56 -12.80 -1.26
N ASN A 172 19.33 -13.69 -2.25
CA ASN A 172 19.91 -13.63 -3.58
C ASN A 172 18.88 -13.37 -4.69
N LYS A 173 17.58 -13.35 -4.38
CA LYS A 173 16.53 -13.15 -5.39
C LYS A 173 16.58 -11.72 -5.91
N ARG A 174 16.65 -11.58 -7.23
CA ARG A 174 16.72 -10.27 -7.89
C ARG A 174 15.33 -9.72 -8.15
N ALA A 175 15.09 -8.47 -7.76
CA ALA A 175 13.82 -7.79 -7.94
C ALA A 175 14.01 -6.28 -8.13
N GLY A 176 12.90 -5.54 -8.20
CA GLY A 176 12.87 -4.11 -8.43
C GLY A 176 13.03 -3.70 -9.89
N VAL A 177 13.22 -2.40 -10.10
CA VAL A 177 13.47 -1.81 -11.41
C VAL A 177 14.89 -2.17 -11.85
N ALA A 178 15.08 -2.43 -13.15
CA ALA A 178 16.40 -2.67 -13.70
C ALA A 178 17.27 -1.40 -13.59
N ASN A 179 18.54 -1.58 -13.27
CA ASN A 179 19.52 -0.49 -13.26
C ASN A 179 19.89 -0.06 -14.69
N ALA A 180 20.81 0.90 -14.83
CA ALA A 180 21.27 1.41 -16.11
C ALA A 180 21.84 0.34 -17.06
N ASP A 181 22.36 -0.76 -16.50
CA ASP A 181 22.92 -1.89 -17.24
C ASP A 181 21.86 -2.93 -17.63
N GLY A 182 20.59 -2.69 -17.29
CA GLY A 182 19.48 -3.62 -17.54
C GLY A 182 19.40 -4.78 -16.55
N GLU A 183 20.16 -4.74 -15.46
CA GLU A 183 20.19 -5.78 -14.44
C GLU A 183 19.31 -5.44 -13.23
N ARG A 184 18.63 -6.44 -12.67
CA ARG A 184 17.95 -6.31 -11.37
C ARG A 184 18.92 -6.58 -10.22
N LEU A 185 18.87 -5.77 -9.17
CA LEU A 185 19.76 -5.90 -8.02
C LEU A 185 19.36 -7.08 -7.13
N LYS A 186 20.29 -7.55 -6.30
CA LYS A 186 20.02 -8.40 -5.13
C LYS A 186 19.63 -7.53 -3.92
N PRO A 187 19.00 -8.06 -2.85
CA PRO A 187 18.59 -7.31 -1.68
C PRO A 187 19.66 -6.36 -1.11
N LEU A 188 20.87 -6.87 -0.83
CA LEU A 188 21.95 -6.03 -0.29
C LEU A 188 22.37 -4.93 -1.28
N GLY A 189 22.47 -5.25 -2.57
CA GLY A 189 22.80 -4.26 -3.60
C GLY A 189 21.74 -3.17 -3.74
N TYR A 190 20.47 -3.53 -3.63
CA TYR A 190 19.35 -2.59 -3.63
C TYR A 190 19.39 -1.66 -2.41
N ALA A 191 19.68 -2.19 -1.23
CA ALA A 191 19.84 -1.39 -0.01
C ALA A 191 20.95 -0.33 -0.15
N TYR A 192 22.11 -0.73 -0.71
CA TYR A 192 23.19 0.22 -1.00
C TYR A 192 22.81 1.25 -2.06
N ASN A 193 22.16 0.84 -3.15
CA ASN A 193 21.72 1.78 -4.17
C ASN A 193 20.79 2.85 -3.58
N LEU A 194 19.78 2.48 -2.77
CA LEU A 194 18.92 3.44 -2.10
C LEU A 194 19.67 4.36 -1.13
N ALA A 195 20.69 3.85 -0.44
CA ALA A 195 21.52 4.65 0.47
C ALA A 195 22.39 5.67 -0.27
N PHE A 196 22.86 5.34 -1.47
CA PHE A 196 23.57 6.28 -2.34
C PHE A 196 22.63 7.31 -2.97
N ASP A 197 21.42 6.90 -3.34
CA ASP A 197 20.43 7.77 -3.98
C ASP A 197 19.88 8.83 -3.01
N ASP A 198 19.70 8.50 -1.72
CA ASP A 198 19.27 9.44 -0.69
C ASP A 198 20.04 9.29 0.62
N THR A 199 21.14 10.03 0.73
CA THR A 199 22.05 10.02 1.88
C THR A 199 21.46 10.61 3.17
N ARG A 200 20.25 11.18 3.10
CA ARG A 200 19.55 11.73 4.29
C ARG A 200 18.84 10.64 5.08
N ILE A 201 18.58 9.49 4.48
CA ILE A 201 17.92 8.35 5.12
C ILE A 201 19.00 7.39 5.61
N ASP A 202 19.10 7.20 6.92
CA ASP A 202 20.02 6.22 7.51
C ASP A 202 19.48 4.80 7.30
N ARG A 203 20.17 4.03 6.45
CA ARG A 203 19.83 2.64 6.12
C ARG A 203 20.80 1.63 6.74
N ASN A 204 21.69 2.07 7.64
CA ASN A 204 22.74 1.22 8.22
C ASN A 204 22.17 0.01 8.96
N GLU A 205 21.04 0.15 9.66
CA GLU A 205 20.44 -0.99 10.36
C GLU A 205 19.97 -2.07 9.37
N VAL A 206 19.21 -1.69 8.33
CA VAL A 206 18.74 -2.61 7.29
C VAL A 206 19.91 -3.28 6.57
N ILE A 207 20.95 -2.50 6.23
CA ILE A 207 22.17 -3.03 5.60
C ILE A 207 22.87 -4.01 6.53
N GLY A 208 23.00 -3.70 7.82
CA GLY A 208 23.64 -4.56 8.81
C GLY A 208 22.90 -5.87 9.04
N ILE A 209 21.56 -5.86 9.04
CA ILE A 209 20.74 -7.08 9.13
C ILE A 209 20.99 -7.99 7.91
N LEU A 210 20.96 -7.42 6.70
CA LEU A 210 21.21 -8.18 5.47
C LEU A 210 22.61 -8.77 5.42
N ASP A 211 23.63 -7.98 5.79
CA ASP A 211 25.03 -8.41 5.82
C ASP A 211 25.26 -9.55 6.82
N SER A 212 24.65 -9.44 8.01
CA SER A 212 24.70 -10.49 9.04
C SER A 212 24.05 -11.78 8.53
N ALA A 213 22.84 -11.68 7.96
CA ALA A 213 22.10 -12.83 7.45
C ALA A 213 22.84 -13.54 6.29
N LEU A 214 23.48 -12.80 5.38
CA LEU A 214 24.32 -13.37 4.31
C LEU A 214 25.55 -14.10 4.86
N THR A 215 26.17 -13.55 5.90
CA THR A 215 27.32 -14.16 6.56
C THR A 215 26.92 -15.48 7.24
N GLU A 216 25.78 -15.51 7.92
CA GLU A 216 25.23 -16.71 8.56
C GLU A 216 24.89 -17.81 7.54
N GLN A 217 24.26 -17.46 6.41
CA GLN A 217 24.00 -18.42 5.31
C GLN A 217 25.30 -18.99 4.73
N SER A 218 26.33 -18.16 4.59
CA SER A 218 27.64 -18.61 4.08
C SER A 218 28.35 -19.56 5.06
N ALA A 219 28.23 -19.31 6.36
CA ALA A 219 28.80 -20.15 7.41
C ALA A 219 28.11 -21.52 7.48
N THR A 220 26.79 -21.56 7.39
CA THR A 220 26.01 -22.81 7.41
C THR A 220 26.24 -23.67 6.16
N GLY A 221 26.34 -23.06 4.97
CA GLY A 221 26.65 -23.76 3.72
C GLY A 221 28.08 -24.32 3.63
N GLY A 222 29.02 -23.78 4.42
CA GLY A 222 30.40 -24.28 4.50
C GLY A 222 30.56 -25.55 5.34
N LEU A 223 29.63 -25.82 6.27
CA LEU A 223 29.71 -26.96 7.20
C LEU A 223 29.23 -28.28 6.58
N THR A 224 28.57 -28.26 5.43
CA THR A 224 28.00 -29.47 4.79
C THR A 224 28.94 -30.14 3.78
N ASN A 225 30.17 -29.64 3.59
CA ASN A 225 31.06 -30.06 2.49
C ASN A 225 32.32 -30.84 2.90
N ASP A 226 32.43 -31.33 4.14
CA ASP A 226 33.59 -32.10 4.64
C ASP A 226 33.23 -33.54 5.05
N GLY A 227 32.47 -34.24 4.20
CA GLY A 227 32.05 -35.61 4.51
C GLY A 227 31.52 -36.40 3.32
N SER A 228 32.38 -36.72 2.35
CA SER A 228 32.21 -37.85 1.43
C SER A 228 33.55 -38.28 0.83
#